data_AF-A0A1W9MZ54-F1
#
_entry.id   AF-A0A1W9MZ54-F1
#
_cell.length_a   1.000
_cell.length_b   1.000
_cell.length_c   1.000
_cell.angle_alpha   90.00
_cell.angle_beta   90.00
_cell.angle_gamma   90.00
#
_symmetry.space_group_name_H-M   'P 1'
#
loop_
_entity.id
_entity.type
_entity.pdbx_description
1 polymer ?
#
loop_
_entity_poly.entity_id
_entity_poly.type
_entity_poly.pdbx_seq_one_letter_code
_entity_poly.pdbx_strand_id
1 'polypeptide(L)' 'MSEDELRRALDPILTGIKDMVRTNQYWLNTVLINSLRLPEQIDWARSVQKDYAAITAKEVSEMAKKYLKNENAATIVIKP' A
#
# COMPACT_ATOMS: atom_id res chain seq x y z
N MET A 1 9.55 -8.02 11.05
CA MET A 1 8.19 -8.56 10.85
C MET A 1 8.32 -10.04 10.53
N SER A 2 7.48 -10.87 11.13
CA SER A 2 7.39 -12.30 10.82
C SER A 2 6.51 -12.54 9.57
N GLU A 3 6.64 -13.72 8.97
CA GLU A 3 5.84 -14.09 7.79
C GLU A 3 4.34 -14.19 8.11
N ASP A 4 4.02 -14.65 9.31
CA ASP A 4 2.63 -14.76 9.77
C ASP A 4 1.99 -13.38 10.01
N GLU A 5 2.77 -12.41 10.54
CA GLU A 5 2.33 -11.01 10.63
C GLU A 5 2.11 -10.39 9.24
N LEU A 6 3.01 -10.65 8.29
CA LEU A 6 2.85 -10.18 6.91
C LEU A 6 1.54 -10.69 6.31
N ARG A 7 1.33 -12.02 6.36
CA ARG A 7 0.16 -12.66 5.79
C ARG A 7 -1.14 -12.07 6.35
N ARG A 8 -1.23 -11.95 7.68
CA ARG A 8 -2.41 -11.35 8.32
C ARG A 8 -2.70 -9.92 7.86
N ALA A 9 -1.66 -9.14 7.59
CA ALA A 9 -1.82 -7.78 7.08
C ALA A 9 -2.15 -7.75 5.59
N LEU A 10 -1.54 -8.63 4.79
CA LEU A 10 -1.60 -8.60 3.32
C LEU A 10 -2.86 -9.24 2.74
N ASP A 11 -3.34 -10.33 3.31
CA ASP A 11 -4.54 -11.06 2.85
C ASP A 11 -5.81 -10.19 2.74
N PRO A 12 -6.17 -9.37 3.75
CA PRO A 12 -7.33 -8.49 3.62
C PRO A 12 -7.12 -7.40 2.56
N ILE A 13 -5.88 -6.92 2.38
CA ILE A 13 -5.56 -5.93 1.34
C ILE A 13 -5.74 -6.53 -0.05
N LEU A 14 -5.22 -7.73 -0.29
CA LEU A 14 -5.38 -8.44 -1.57
C LEU A 14 -6.85 -8.73 -1.89
N THR A 15 -7.64 -9.06 -0.88
CA THR A 15 -9.10 -9.22 -1.02
C THR A 15 -9.75 -7.89 -1.42
N GLY A 16 -9.44 -6.81 -0.69
CA GLY A 16 -9.96 -5.47 -0.99
C GLY A 16 -9.58 -4.97 -2.38
N ILE A 17 -8.35 -5.22 -2.84
CA ILE A 17 -7.90 -4.86 -4.20
C ILE A 17 -8.77 -5.54 -5.26
N LYS A 18 -9.04 -6.86 -5.11
CA LYS A 18 -9.88 -7.59 -6.07
C LYS A 18 -11.26 -6.99 -6.23
N ASP A 19 -11.85 -6.48 -5.16
CA ASP A 19 -13.17 -5.87 -5.19
C ASP A 19 -13.11 -4.45 -5.73
N MET A 20 -12.14 -3.67 -5.25
CA MET A 20 -11.94 -2.27 -5.64
C MET A 20 -11.77 -2.11 -7.15
N VAL A 21 -10.95 -2.95 -7.80
CA VAL A 21 -10.67 -2.84 -9.26
C VAL A 21 -11.91 -3.06 -10.14
N ARG A 22 -13.01 -3.58 -9.59
CA ARG A 22 -14.28 -3.77 -10.29
C ARG A 22 -15.21 -2.56 -10.19
N THR A 23 -14.83 -1.53 -9.43
CA THR A 23 -15.68 -0.37 -9.16
C THR A 23 -15.33 0.81 -10.04
N ASN A 24 -16.35 1.56 -10.49
CA ASN A 24 -16.14 2.83 -11.22
C ASN A 24 -15.38 3.85 -10.37
N GLN A 25 -15.58 3.83 -9.06
CA GLN A 25 -14.93 4.73 -8.11
C GLN A 25 -13.40 4.61 -8.19
N TYR A 26 -12.88 3.38 -8.24
CA TYR A 26 -11.45 3.13 -8.39
C TYR A 26 -10.91 3.71 -9.71
N TRP A 27 -11.57 3.39 -10.83
CA TRP A 27 -11.11 3.85 -12.14
C TRP A 27 -11.15 5.37 -12.26
N LEU A 28 -12.24 6.01 -11.85
CA LEU A 28 -12.39 7.46 -11.96
C LEU A 28 -11.48 8.21 -10.99
N ASN A 29 -11.44 7.81 -9.71
CA ASN A 29 -10.83 8.62 -8.65
C ASN A 29 -9.44 8.17 -8.23
N THR A 30 -8.97 7.01 -8.68
CA THR A 30 -7.61 6.52 -8.40
C THR A 30 -6.77 6.46 -9.67
N VAL A 31 -7.28 5.81 -10.73
CA VAL A 31 -6.50 5.59 -11.95
C VAL A 31 -6.53 6.78 -12.89
N LEU A 32 -7.72 7.30 -13.22
CA LEU A 32 -7.87 8.28 -14.30
C LEU A 32 -7.62 9.72 -13.84
N ILE A 33 -7.96 10.06 -12.59
CA ILE A 33 -7.96 11.44 -12.07
C ILE A 33 -6.66 12.22 -12.33
N ASN A 34 -5.50 11.56 -12.29
CA ASN A 34 -4.19 12.19 -12.51
C ASN A 34 -3.37 11.53 -13.64
N SER A 35 -3.94 10.55 -14.35
CA SER A 35 -3.22 9.78 -15.38
C SER A 35 -2.61 10.62 -16.51
N LEU A 36 -3.17 11.80 -16.79
CA LEU A 36 -2.59 12.73 -17.77
C LEU A 36 -1.23 13.29 -17.33
N ARG A 37 -0.99 13.41 -16.03
CA ARG A 37 0.26 13.93 -15.45
C ARG A 37 1.16 12.81 -14.91
N LEU A 38 0.55 11.70 -14.49
CA LEU A 38 1.19 10.52 -13.92
C LEU A 38 0.74 9.28 -14.73
N PRO A 39 1.23 9.11 -15.96
CA PRO A 39 0.81 8.02 -16.84
C PRO A 39 1.03 6.63 -16.24
N GLU A 40 1.99 6.49 -15.31
CA GLU A 40 2.27 5.26 -14.58
C GLU A 40 1.08 4.75 -13.77
N GLN A 41 0.10 5.59 -13.43
CA GLN A 41 -1.14 5.14 -12.75
C GLN A 41 -1.90 4.10 -13.58
N ILE A 42 -1.86 4.20 -14.91
CA ILE A 42 -2.49 3.24 -15.81
C ILE A 42 -1.73 1.90 -15.75
N ASP A 43 -0.40 1.94 -15.71
CA ASP A 43 0.43 0.74 -15.62
C ASP A 43 0.30 0.07 -14.26
N TRP A 44 0.31 0.84 -13.17
CA TRP A 44 0.07 0.35 -11.83
C TRP A 44 -1.28 -0.34 -11.70
N ALA A 45 -2.34 0.18 -12.34
CA ALA A 45 -3.64 -0.48 -12.30
C ALA A 45 -3.62 -1.91 -12.89
N ARG A 46 -2.67 -2.20 -13.80
CA ARG A 46 -2.51 -3.53 -14.41
C ARG A 46 -1.71 -4.49 -13.53
N SER A 47 -0.78 -3.97 -12.73
CA SER A 47 0.12 -4.77 -11.90
C SER A 47 -0.24 -4.78 -10.41
N VAL A 48 -1.12 -3.89 -9.94
CA VAL A 48 -1.38 -3.63 -8.50
C VAL A 48 -1.60 -4.90 -7.69
N GLN A 49 -2.43 -5.84 -8.16
CA GLN A 49 -2.68 -7.07 -7.42
C GLN A 49 -1.42 -7.96 -7.33
N LYS A 50 -0.65 -8.04 -8.42
CA LYS A 50 0.59 -8.82 -8.47
C LYS A 50 1.68 -8.17 -7.61
N ASP A 51 1.78 -6.86 -7.65
CA ASP A 51 2.79 -6.10 -6.91
C ASP A 51 2.57 -6.25 -5.40
N TYR A 52 1.32 -6.12 -4.94
CA TYR A 52 0.99 -6.37 -3.53
C TYR A 52 1.26 -7.83 -3.15
N ALA A 53 0.92 -8.79 -4.01
CA ALA A 53 1.15 -10.21 -3.72
C ALA A 53 2.63 -10.60 -3.67
N ALA A 54 3.52 -9.79 -4.24
CA ALA A 54 4.96 -10.01 -4.26
C ALA A 54 5.69 -9.43 -3.03
N ILE A 55 5.02 -8.63 -2.19
CA ILE A 55 5.62 -8.01 -1.01
C ILE A 55 6.14 -9.08 -0.06
N THR A 56 7.38 -8.90 0.43
CA THR A 56 8.01 -9.84 1.38
C THR A 56 8.21 -9.24 2.77
N ALA A 57 8.29 -10.11 3.78
CA ALA A 57 8.52 -9.68 5.18
C ALA A 57 9.89 -9.02 5.36
N LYS A 58 10.87 -9.43 4.53
CA LYS A 58 12.21 -8.86 4.49
C LYS A 58 12.16 -7.42 4.01
N GLU A 59 11.57 -7.14 2.86
CA GLU A 59 11.48 -5.79 2.28
C GLU A 59 10.77 -4.82 3.22
N VAL A 60 9.66 -5.24 3.82
CA VAL A 60 8.92 -4.40 4.78
C VAL A 60 9.77 -4.14 6.03
N SER A 61 10.48 -5.14 6.54
CA SER A 61 11.38 -4.95 7.69
C SER A 61 12.56 -4.03 7.38
N GLU A 62 13.08 -4.08 6.15
CA GLU A 62 14.14 -3.18 5.67
C GLU A 62 13.64 -1.75 5.49
N MET A 63 12.44 -1.56 4.92
CA MET A 63 11.78 -0.26 4.81
C MET A 63 11.49 0.36 6.19
N ALA A 64 11.02 -0.44 7.14
CA ALA A 64 10.78 0.00 8.51
C ALA A 64 12.07 0.55 9.15
N LYS A 65 13.19 -0.17 9.01
CA LYS A 65 14.51 0.30 9.49
C LYS A 65 14.95 1.59 8.81
N LYS A 66 14.64 1.76 7.52
CA LYS A 66 15.03 2.95 6.75
C LYS A 66 14.26 4.19 7.18
N TYR A 67 12.95 4.08 7.39
CA TYR A 67 12.05 5.22 7.55
C TYR A 67 11.56 5.46 8.98
N LEU A 68 11.40 4.43 9.81
CA LEU A 68 10.89 4.55 11.18
C LEU A 68 12.04 4.79 12.18
N LYS A 69 12.74 5.91 12.02
CA LYS A 69 13.83 6.30 12.92
C LYS A 69 13.30 7.12 14.10
N ASN A 70 13.61 6.68 15.32
CA ASN A 70 13.19 7.36 16.55
C ASN A 70 13.71 8.80 16.64
N GLU A 71 14.87 9.10 16.05
CA GLU A 71 15.44 10.46 15.97
C GLU A 71 14.52 11.45 15.21
N ASN A 72 13.67 10.95 14.31
CA ASN A 72 12.73 11.74 13.53
C ASN A 72 11.29 11.63 14.05
N ALA A 73 11.08 10.96 15.19
CA ALA A 73 9.74 10.75 15.73
C ALA A 73 9.23 12.01 16.42
N ALA A 74 7.99 12.39 16.09
CA ALA A 74 7.22 13.39 16.83
C ALA A 74 6.15 12.68 17.66
N THR A 75 6.09 12.98 18.96
CA THR A 75 5.11 12.39 19.87
C THR A 75 4.12 13.45 20.34
N ILE A 76 2.83 13.21 20.13
CA ILE A 76 1.75 14.08 20.59
C ILE A 76 0.93 13.31 21.63
N VAL A 77 0.69 13.92 22.79
CA VAL A 77 -0.16 13.38 23.85
C VAL A 77 -1.26 14.39 24.13
N ILE A 78 -2.51 14.01 23.86
CA ILE A 78 -3.70 14.83 24.16
C ILE A 78 -4.24 14.40 25.51
N LYS A 79 -4.45 15.36 26.41
CA LYS A 79 -5.08 15.15 27.73
C LYS A 79 -6.39 15.93 27.80
N PRO A 80 -7.34 15.52 28.66
CA PRO A 80 -8.61 16.23 28.87
C PRO A 80 -8.42 17.71 29.23
#